data_AF-A0A9Q0Y7C9-F1
#
_entry.id   AF-A0A9Q0Y7C9-F1
#
_cell.length_a   1.000
_cell.length_b   1.000
_cell.length_c   1.000
_cell.angle_alpha   90.00
_cell.angle_beta   90.00
_cell.angle_gamma   90.00
#
_symmetry.space_group_name_H-M   'P 1'
#
loop_
_entity.id
_entity.type
_entity.pdbx_description
1 polymer ?
#
loop_
_entity_poly.entity_id
_entity_poly.type
_entity_poly.pdbx_seq_one_letter_code
_entity_poly.pdbx_strand_id
1 'polypeptide(L)' 'WYAGLTAADRKTLQRVVNTAQNIMGCPLSPLDDIARDRCLRRARKIIRDDSHPGQHLFTLLPS' A
#
# COMPACT_ATOMS: atom_id res chain seq x y z
N TRP A 1 -6.72 2.03 5.26
CA TRP A 1 -5.50 2.28 6.07
C TRP A 1 -4.81 3.55 5.60
N TYR A 2 -4.36 3.63 4.34
CA TYR A 2 -3.64 4.82 3.87
C TYR A 2 -4.54 5.93 3.28
N ALA A 3 -5.65 5.59 2.60
CA ALA A 3 -6.52 6.55 1.92
C ALA A 3 -7.22 7.59 2.82
N GLY A 4 -7.36 7.31 4.13
CA GLY A 4 -8.01 8.20 5.10
C GLY A 4 -7.05 8.98 5.99
N LEU A 5 -5.74 8.95 5.71
CA LEU A 5 -4.74 9.60 6.56
C LEU A 5 -4.64 11.10 6.28
N THR A 6 -4.65 11.88 7.36
CA THR A 6 -4.31 13.30 7.31
C THR A 6 -2.82 13.51 7.02
N ALA A 7 -2.41 14.73 6.69
CA ALA A 7 -1.00 15.09 6.56
C ALA A 7 -0.21 14.84 7.87
N ALA A 8 -0.84 15.07 9.03
CA ALA A 8 -0.25 14.81 10.33
C ALA A 8 -0.01 13.31 10.55
N ASP A 9 -0.98 12.45 10.20
CA ASP A 9 -0.85 11.01 10.33
C ASP A 9 0.28 10.47 9.44
N ARG A 10 0.36 10.94 8.20
CA ARG A 10 1.44 10.57 7.25
C ARG A 10 2.81 10.92 7.81
N LYS A 11 2.96 12.11 8.39
CA LYS A 11 4.22 12.54 9.02
C LYS A 11 4.58 11.67 10.21
N THR A 12 3.61 11.31 11.05
CA THR A 12 3.82 10.43 12.20
C THR A 12 4.25 9.03 11.75
N LEU A 13 3.59 8.45 10.76
CA LEU A 13 3.95 7.13 10.24
C LEU A 13 5.30 7.13 9.53
N GLN A 14 5.64 8.20 8.79
CA GLN A 14 6.94 8.30 8.16
C GLN A 14 8.08 8.36 9.20
N ARG A 15 7.87 8.98 10.37
CA ARG A 15 8.84 8.94 11.47
C ARG A 15 9.08 7.52 11.96
N VAL A 16 8.03 6.69 12.05
CA VAL A 16 8.17 5.28 12.44
C VAL A 16 9.04 4.53 11.42
N VAL A 17 8.80 4.73 10.12
CA VAL A 17 9.62 4.13 9.05
C VAL A 17 11.08 4.59 9.17
N ASN A 18 11.32 5.88 9.38
CA ASN A 18 12.67 6.43 9.53
C ASN A 18 13.40 5.87 10.76
N THR A 19 12.71 5.75 11.90
CA THR A 19 13.29 5.15 13.11
C THR A 19 13.65 3.69 12.87
N ALA A 20 12.77 2.91 12.24
CA ALA A 20 13.05 1.53 11.91
C ALA A 20 14.25 1.39 10.96
N GLN A 21 14.33 2.26 9.94
CA GLN A 21 15.49 2.33 9.04
C GLN A 21 16.79 2.62 9.80
N ASN A 22 16.76 3.55 10.76
CA ASN A 22 17.93 3.88 11.58
C ASN A 22 18.38 2.70 12.46
N ILE A 23 17.45 1.98 13.06
CA ILE A 23 17.75 0.80 13.90
C ILE A 23 18.33 -0.33 13.06
N MET A 24 17.74 -0.58 11.88
CA MET A 24 18.16 -1.65 10.99
C MET A 24 19.45 -1.33 10.23
N GLY A 25 19.81 -0.05 10.11
CA GLY A 25 21.00 0.39 9.37
C GLY A 25 20.90 0.19 7.86
N CYS A 26 19.71 -0.09 7.32
CA CYS A 26 19.47 -0.30 5.89
C CYS A 26 18.23 0.47 5.41
N PRO A 27 18.20 0.93 4.15
CA PRO A 27 17.05 1.65 3.62
C PRO A 27 15.77 0.82 3.68
N LEU A 28 14.70 1.42 4.19
CA LEU A 28 13.36 0.85 4.14
C LEU A 28 12.53 1.53 3.07
N SER A 29 11.51 0.83 2.57
CA SER A 29 10.57 1.41 1.61
C SER A 29 9.84 2.63 2.22
N PRO A 30 9.74 3.75 1.48
CA PRO A 30 8.92 4.89 1.87
C PRO A 30 7.47 4.48 2.18
N LEU A 31 6.80 5.21 3.08
CA LEU A 31 5.43 4.90 3.49
C LEU A 31 4.47 4.80 2.29
N ASP A 32 4.66 5.69 1.30
CA ASP A 32 3.83 5.77 0.10
C ASP A 32 3.98 4.54 -0.79
N ASP A 33 5.21 4.01 -0.89
CA ASP A 33 5.50 2.80 -1.65
C ASP A 33 4.88 1.57 -0.96
N ILE A 34 5.01 1.47 0.37
CA ILE A 34 4.36 0.41 1.17
C ILE A 34 2.84 0.43 0.95
N ALA A 35 2.24 1.62 0.97
CA ALA A 35 0.80 1.78 0.76
C ALA A 35 0.38 1.40 -0.67
N ARG A 36 1.13 1.85 -1.67
CA ARG A 36 0.89 1.54 -3.09
C ARG A 36 0.99 0.03 -3.33
N ASP A 37 2.04 -0.61 -2.89
CA ASP A 37 2.27 -2.04 -3.08
C ASP A 37 1.19 -2.88 -2.42
N ARG A 38 0.76 -2.50 -1.20
CA ARG A 38 -0.35 -3.16 -0.52
C ARG A 38 -1.66 -2.99 -1.27
N CYS A 39 -1.92 -1.80 -1.82
CA CYS A 39 -3.12 -1.52 -2.61
C CYS A 39 -3.12 -2.38 -3.88
N LEU A 40 -2.04 -2.37 -4.64
CA LEU A 40 -1.88 -3.17 -5.85
C LEU A 40 -2.00 -4.66 -5.58
N ARG A 41 -1.38 -5.17 -4.50
CA ARG A 41 -1.51 -6.59 -4.12
C ARG A 41 -2.96 -6.98 -3.85
N ARG A 42 -3.72 -6.11 -3.18
CA ARG A 42 -5.15 -6.34 -2.93
C ARG A 42 -5.97 -6.29 -4.22
N ALA A 43 -5.77 -5.27 -5.05
CA ALA A 43 -6.46 -5.15 -6.34
C ALA A 43 -6.20 -6.37 -7.23
N ARG A 44 -4.93 -6.80 -7.35
CA ARG A 44 -4.57 -8.02 -8.09
C ARG A 44 -5.22 -9.27 -7.52
N LYS A 45 -5.34 -9.39 -6.20
CA LYS A 45 -6.02 -10.53 -5.57
C LYS A 45 -7.51 -10.53 -5.91
N ILE A 46 -8.16 -9.37 -5.89
CA ILE A 46 -9.58 -9.21 -6.26
C ILE A 46 -9.78 -9.58 -7.74
N ILE A 47 -8.93 -9.05 -8.63
CA ILE A 47 -9.02 -9.31 -10.08
C ILE A 47 -8.90 -10.80 -10.41
N ARG A 48 -8.02 -11.52 -9.71
CA ARG A 48 -7.74 -12.95 -9.95
C ARG A 48 -8.76 -13.90 -9.31
N ASP A 49 -9.67 -13.40 -8.49
CA ASP A 49 -10.64 -14.21 -7.76
C ASP A 49 -12.03 -14.01 -8.37
N ASP A 50 -12.45 -14.96 -9.20
CA ASP A 50 -13.72 -14.90 -9.93
C ASP A 50 -14.96 -14.96 -9.03
N SER A 51 -14.80 -15.42 -7.79
CA SER A 51 -15.89 -15.46 -6.80
C SER A 51 -15.96 -14.19 -5.95
N HIS A 52 -15.00 -13.26 -6.12
CA HIS A 52 -14.91 -12.08 -5.29
C HIS A 52 -16.01 -11.07 -5.66
N PRO A 53 -16.85 -10.62 -4.71
CA PRO A 53 -17.99 -9.74 -5.01
C PRO A 53 -17.57 -8.40 -5.63
N GLY A 54 -16.37 -7.93 -5.33
CA GLY A 54 -15.79 -6.71 -5.90
C GLY A 54 -14.97 -6.90 -7.18
N GLN A 55 -14.87 -8.10 -7.76
CA GLN A 55 -14.07 -8.34 -8.98
C GLN A 55 -14.52 -7.44 -10.14
N HIS A 56 -15.84 -7.32 -10.33
CA HIS A 56 -16.45 -6.51 -11.39
C HIS A 56 -16.10 -5.01 -11.32
N LEU A 57 -15.57 -4.50 -10.20
CA LEU A 57 -15.12 -3.12 -10.05
C LEU A 57 -13.75 -2.86 -10.69
N PHE A 58 -13.04 -3.93 -11.10
CA PHE A 58 -11.74 -3.84 -11.72
C PHE A 58 -11.80 -4.39 -13.14
N THR A 59 -11.24 -3.64 -14.09
CA THR A 59 -11.10 -4.09 -15.49
C THR A 59 -9.63 -4.33 -15.79
N LEU A 60 -9.29 -5.53 -16.25
CA LEU A 60 -7.97 -5.81 -16.81
C LEU A 60 -7.82 -5.05 -18.13
N LEU A 61 -6.84 -4.15 -18.19
CA LEU A 61 -6.48 -3.51 -19.44
C LEU A 61 -5.75 -4.52 -20.34
N PRO A 62 -5.97 -4.47 -21.67
CA PRO A 62 -5.24 -5.30 -22.61
C PRO A 62 -3.74 -4.96 -22.54
N SER A 63 -2.91 -6.00 -22.62
CA SER A 63 -1.45 -5.93 -22.65
C SER A 63 -0.90 -5.63 -24.03
#